data_AF-A0A924LQC4-F1
#
_entry.id   AF-A0A924LQC4-F1
#
_cell.length_a   1.000
_cell.length_b   1.000
_cell.length_c   1.000
_cell.angle_alpha   90.00
_cell.angle_beta   90.00
_cell.angle_gamma   90.00
#
_symmetry.space_group_name_H-M   'P 1'
#
loop_
_entity.id
_entity.type
_entity.pdbx_description
1 polymer ?
#
loop_
_entity_poly.entity_id
_entity_poly.type
_entity_poly.pdbx_seq_one_letter_code
_entity_poly.pdbx_strand_id
1 'polypeptide(L)'
;MAKICPDIEYSLSFTDYFEISRPHNCQPTFAALVQNGNQMYVIKSKNNEISICGQFELIDNSLLFVGSPWCSSMNEVVEKKLTLHDFAVHDPLLDLLHVLNNQENTSKELKELLTTINTQKNKLKQANKEIHDIALFPTQNPDPLIRVDFNANLLTRNPAAEKLTSFVYDGINYETEDFFKFIITKIDFDEERWIFEAENEDKNYSFVCKSLKDEKYLNIYGRDITLQKKA
;
A
#
# COMPACT_ATOMS: atom_id res chain seq x y z
N MET A 1 -12.32 42.63 17.13
CA MET A 1 -13.62 42.59 17.83
C MET A 1 -14.82 42.72 16.90
N ALA A 2 -14.93 43.76 16.07
CA ALA A 2 -16.11 43.94 15.18
C ALA A 2 -16.44 42.75 14.26
N LYS A 3 -15.43 41.99 13.80
CA LYS A 3 -15.62 40.76 13.00
C LYS A 3 -16.02 39.52 13.81
N ILE A 4 -15.62 39.46 15.08
CA ILE A 4 -15.74 38.29 15.98
C ILE A 4 -17.01 38.40 16.85
N CYS A 5 -17.38 39.62 17.22
CA CYS A 5 -18.58 39.95 17.99
C CYS A 5 -19.21 41.23 17.40
N PRO A 6 -20.00 41.10 16.31
CA PRO A 6 -20.63 42.24 15.66
C PRO A 6 -21.76 42.87 16.50
N ASP A 7 -22.33 42.11 17.44
CA ASP A 7 -23.51 42.49 18.24
C ASP A 7 -23.17 43.28 19.52
N ILE A 8 -21.94 43.76 19.66
CA ILE A 8 -21.53 44.54 20.83
C ILE A 8 -22.03 45.97 20.66
N GLU A 9 -23.05 46.35 21.43
CA GLU A 9 -23.50 47.73 21.54
C GLU A 9 -22.80 48.47 22.69
N TYR A 10 -22.55 49.77 22.47
CA TYR A 10 -22.02 50.65 23.53
C TYR A 10 -23.05 50.75 24.67
N SER A 11 -22.60 50.61 25.93
CA SER A 11 -23.36 50.69 27.21
C SER A 11 -23.93 49.39 27.81
N LEU A 12 -23.63 48.21 27.25
CA LEU A 12 -24.05 46.92 27.82
C LEU A 12 -22.99 46.30 28.76
N SER A 13 -23.41 45.40 29.65
CA SER A 13 -22.52 44.77 30.62
C SER A 13 -21.64 43.70 29.97
N PHE A 14 -20.38 43.64 30.39
CA PHE A 14 -19.44 42.59 29.97
C PHE A 14 -19.99 41.18 30.20
N THR A 15 -20.68 40.97 31.31
CA THR A 15 -21.26 39.67 31.71
C THR A 15 -22.37 39.19 30.78
N ASP A 16 -22.96 40.07 29.97
CA ASP A 16 -24.07 39.73 29.10
C ASP A 16 -23.59 39.04 27.82
N TYR A 17 -22.39 39.40 27.34
CA TYR A 17 -21.81 38.87 26.10
C TYR A 17 -20.67 37.89 26.32
N PHE A 18 -20.00 37.98 27.46
CA PHE A 18 -18.76 37.27 27.71
C PHE A 18 -18.80 36.49 29.02
N GLU A 19 -18.13 35.34 28.99
CA GLU A 19 -17.88 34.51 30.15
C GLU A 19 -16.39 34.23 30.28
N ILE A 20 -15.85 34.33 31.50
CA ILE A 20 -14.45 33.98 31.77
C ILE A 20 -14.36 32.47 31.91
N SER A 21 -13.75 31.82 30.93
CA SER A 21 -13.53 30.37 30.94
C SER A 21 -12.26 29.97 31.70
N ARG A 22 -11.25 30.85 31.74
CA ARG A 22 -10.02 30.69 32.53
C ARG A 22 -9.58 32.01 33.13
N PRO A 23 -9.11 32.04 34.40
CA PRO A 23 -9.06 30.92 35.36
C PRO A 23 -10.46 30.49 35.86
N HIS A 24 -10.62 29.21 36.18
CA HIS A 24 -11.90 28.67 36.67
C HIS A 24 -12.28 29.33 38.02
N ASN A 25 -13.54 29.73 38.16
CA ASN A 25 -14.13 30.41 39.34
C ASN A 25 -13.76 31.90 39.53
N CYS A 26 -13.35 32.60 38.48
CA CYS A 26 -13.17 34.05 38.54
C CYS A 26 -14.53 34.78 38.53
N GLN A 27 -14.80 35.61 39.54
CA GLN A 27 -15.92 36.55 39.44
C GLN A 27 -15.50 37.74 38.56
N PRO A 28 -16.29 38.11 37.54
CA PRO A 28 -15.99 39.20 36.62
C PRO A 28 -16.25 40.58 37.26
N THR A 29 -15.72 40.80 38.46
CA THR A 29 -15.85 42.05 39.22
C THR A 29 -14.60 42.90 38.98
N PHE A 30 -14.78 44.20 38.79
CA PHE A 30 -13.67 45.15 38.56
C PHE A 30 -12.54 44.99 39.59
N ALA A 31 -12.86 44.92 40.88
CA ALA A 31 -11.86 44.74 41.95
C ALA A 31 -11.07 43.42 41.83
N ALA A 32 -11.73 42.33 41.40
CA ALA A 32 -11.09 41.02 41.25
C ALA A 32 -10.17 40.95 40.03
N LEU A 33 -10.53 41.63 38.94
CA LEU A 33 -9.71 41.72 37.74
C LEU A 33 -8.48 42.63 37.96
N VAL A 34 -8.64 43.74 38.71
CA VAL A 34 -7.52 44.61 39.08
C VAL A 34 -6.54 43.93 40.03
N GLN A 35 -7.03 43.20 41.04
CA GLN A 35 -6.17 42.47 41.98
C GLN A 35 -5.34 41.37 41.32
N ASN A 36 -5.84 40.80 40.21
CA ASN A 36 -5.17 39.71 39.51
C ASN A 36 -4.75 40.08 38.07
N GLY A 37 -4.40 41.35 37.81
CA GLY A 37 -4.12 41.84 36.45
C GLY A 37 -2.97 41.10 35.72
N ASN A 38 -2.02 40.52 36.47
CA ASN A 38 -0.84 39.85 35.91
C ASN A 38 -1.05 38.38 35.54
N GLN A 39 -2.25 37.99 35.09
CA GLN A 39 -2.55 36.64 34.66
C GLN A 39 -3.23 36.60 33.29
N MET A 40 -3.07 35.48 32.59
CA MET A 40 -3.78 35.23 31.34
C MET A 40 -5.22 34.81 31.63
N TYR A 41 -6.14 35.43 30.90
CA TYR A 41 -7.55 35.16 30.89
C TYR A 41 -7.99 34.63 29.53
N VAL A 42 -8.86 33.61 29.55
CA VAL A 42 -9.57 33.17 28.34
C VAL A 42 -11.03 33.52 28.50
N ILE A 43 -11.53 34.37 27.63
CA ILE A 43 -12.90 34.84 27.61
C ILE A 43 -13.62 34.18 26.43
N LYS A 44 -14.78 33.57 26.67
CA LYS A 44 -15.62 32.98 25.63
C LYS A 44 -16.79 33.91 25.34
N SER A 45 -17.05 34.16 24.07
CA SER A 45 -18.28 34.83 23.63
C SER A 45 -19.47 33.89 23.76
N LYS A 46 -20.56 34.35 24.39
CA LYS A 46 -21.81 33.59 24.53
C LYS A 46 -22.54 33.39 23.21
N ASN A 47 -22.38 34.31 22.26
CA ASN A 47 -23.12 34.29 21.00
C ASN A 47 -22.40 33.49 19.90
N ASN A 48 -21.07 33.59 19.82
CA ASN A 48 -20.31 33.09 18.67
C ASN A 48 -19.33 31.96 18.99
N GLU A 49 -19.31 31.42 20.21
CA GLU A 49 -18.38 30.36 20.68
C GLU A 49 -16.87 30.63 20.44
N ILE A 50 -16.51 31.86 20.10
CA ILE A 50 -15.13 32.27 19.91
C ILE A 50 -14.53 32.55 21.29
N SER A 51 -13.36 31.96 21.53
CA SER A 51 -12.55 32.20 22.71
C SER A 51 -11.48 33.24 22.36
N ILE A 52 -11.21 34.13 23.28
CA ILE A 52 -10.17 35.16 23.16
C ILE A 52 -9.25 35.00 24.37
N CYS A 53 -7.96 34.83 24.12
CA CYS A 53 -6.93 34.67 25.13
C CYS A 53 -6.16 35.99 25.24
N GLY A 54 -5.98 36.48 26.46
CA GLY A 54 -5.38 37.79 26.67
C GLY A 54 -5.21 38.13 28.14
N GLN A 55 -4.97 39.40 28.42
CA GLN A 55 -4.84 39.89 29.78
C GLN A 55 -5.62 41.19 29.98
N PHE A 56 -5.92 41.48 31.24
CA PHE A 56 -6.60 42.69 31.65
C PHE A 56 -5.57 43.69 32.19
N GLU A 57 -5.55 44.89 31.63
CA GLU A 57 -4.68 46.01 32.02
C GLU A 57 -5.51 47.16 32.58
N LEU A 58 -5.06 47.75 33.67
CA LEU A 58 -5.70 48.94 34.25
C LEU A 58 -5.14 50.19 33.59
N ILE A 59 -5.99 50.97 32.92
CA ILE A 59 -5.64 52.26 32.33
C ILE A 59 -6.55 53.33 32.93
N ASP A 60 -5.94 54.25 33.68
CA ASP A 60 -6.59 55.27 34.49
C ASP A 60 -7.62 54.67 35.46
N ASN A 61 -8.90 54.74 35.09
CA ASN A 61 -10.04 54.23 35.85
C ASN A 61 -10.86 53.19 35.05
N SER A 62 -10.28 52.65 33.97
CA SER A 62 -10.91 51.71 33.06
C SER A 62 -10.07 50.44 32.89
N LEU A 63 -10.74 49.33 32.60
CA LEU A 63 -10.12 48.02 32.43
C LEU A 63 -10.06 47.71 30.93
N LEU A 64 -8.84 47.60 30.39
CA LEU A 64 -8.58 47.24 29.00
C LEU A 64 -8.27 45.74 28.92
N PHE A 65 -8.99 45.00 28.08
CA PHE A 65 -8.62 43.64 27.74
C PHE A 65 -7.82 43.63 26.43
N VAL A 66 -6.59 43.12 26.48
CA VAL A 66 -5.72 42.94 25.31
C VAL A 66 -5.56 41.46 25.05
N GLY A 67 -6.01 40.98 23.89
CA GLY A 67 -5.96 39.56 23.57
C GLY A 67 -6.14 39.24 22.09
N SER A 68 -5.77 38.01 21.75
CA SER A 68 -5.89 37.40 20.42
C SER A 68 -6.96 36.31 20.45
N PRO A 69 -7.57 35.97 19.30
CA PRO A 69 -8.41 34.79 19.18
C PRO A 69 -7.65 33.53 19.63
N TRP A 70 -8.30 32.68 20.42
CA TRP A 70 -7.73 31.41 20.85
C TRP A 70 -8.27 30.28 19.99
N CYS A 71 -7.36 29.55 19.34
CA CYS A 71 -7.66 28.35 18.56
C CYS A 71 -6.68 27.23 18.95
N SER A 72 -7.17 26.00 18.91
CA SER A 72 -6.43 24.80 19.30
C SER A 72 -5.95 23.96 18.10
N SER A 73 -6.48 24.23 16.91
CA SER A 73 -6.12 23.54 15.66
C SER A 73 -6.34 24.46 14.46
N MET A 74 -5.73 24.11 13.32
CA MET A 74 -5.95 24.85 12.08
C MET A 74 -7.39 24.68 11.54
N ASN A 75 -8.04 23.55 11.83
CA ASN A 75 -9.44 23.32 11.46
C ASN A 75 -10.37 24.33 12.15
N GLU A 76 -10.13 24.59 13.43
CA GLU A 76 -10.91 25.58 14.20
C GLU A 76 -10.76 27.01 13.65
N VAL A 77 -9.55 27.37 13.16
CA VAL A 77 -9.31 28.66 12.51
C VAL A 77 -10.16 28.81 11.24
N VAL A 78 -10.23 27.75 10.42
CA VAL A 78 -11.02 27.71 9.18
C VAL A 78 -12.53 27.75 9.48
N GLU A 79 -13.01 26.93 10.43
CA GLU A 79 -14.42 26.88 10.84
C GLU A 79 -14.92 28.23 11.35
N LYS A 80 -14.09 28.92 12.15
CA LYS A 80 -14.40 30.25 12.69
C LYS A 80 -14.18 31.39 11.69
N LYS A 81 -13.83 31.09 10.44
CA LYS A 81 -13.56 32.06 9.35
C LYS A 81 -12.52 33.13 9.75
N LEU A 82 -11.57 32.73 10.59
CA LEU A 82 -10.45 33.56 11.00
C LEU A 82 -9.36 33.51 9.93
N THR A 83 -8.63 34.60 9.79
CA THR A 83 -7.53 34.77 8.84
C THR A 83 -6.26 35.18 9.59
N LEU A 84 -5.09 35.10 8.94
CA LEU A 84 -3.81 35.52 9.51
C LEU A 84 -3.85 36.94 10.10
N HIS A 85 -4.65 37.84 9.51
CA HIS A 85 -4.78 39.23 9.95
C HIS A 85 -5.65 39.40 11.21
N ASP A 86 -6.36 38.37 11.64
CA ASP A 86 -7.18 38.40 12.86
C ASP A 86 -6.36 38.08 14.13
N PHE A 87 -5.10 37.66 13.96
CA PHE A 87 -4.15 37.41 15.04
C PHE A 87 -3.14 38.56 15.14
N ALA A 88 -2.60 38.80 16.35
CA ALA A 88 -1.56 39.80 16.51
C ALA A 88 -0.29 39.38 15.74
N VAL A 89 0.38 40.34 15.09
CA VAL A 89 1.55 40.09 14.23
C VAL A 89 2.71 39.40 14.99
N HIS A 90 2.76 39.55 16.31
CA HIS A 90 3.78 38.97 17.17
C HIS A 90 3.29 37.71 17.92
N ASP A 91 2.09 37.21 17.60
CA ASP A 91 1.53 36.02 18.24
C ASP A 91 1.96 34.75 17.48
N PRO A 92 2.83 33.90 18.07
CA PRO A 92 3.35 32.71 17.40
C PRO A 92 2.33 31.56 17.32
N LEU A 93 1.12 31.71 17.89
CA LEU A 93 0.14 30.64 17.97
C LEU A 93 -0.23 30.07 16.59
N LEU A 94 -0.53 30.93 15.62
CA LEU A 94 -0.97 30.50 14.30
C LEU A 94 0.14 29.77 13.53
N ASP A 95 1.38 30.27 13.61
CA ASP A 95 2.55 29.61 13.01
C ASP A 95 2.77 28.23 13.65
N LEU A 96 2.64 28.13 14.97
CA LEU A 96 2.74 26.84 15.68
C LEU A 96 1.63 25.88 15.25
N LEU A 97 0.38 26.34 15.13
CA LEU A 97 -0.73 25.51 14.66
C LEU A 97 -0.50 25.03 13.22
N HIS A 98 0.06 25.86 12.35
CA HIS A 98 0.45 25.46 11.00
C HIS A 98 1.52 24.36 11.01
N VAL A 99 2.58 24.51 11.83
CA VAL A 99 3.63 23.50 11.97
C VAL A 99 3.06 22.17 12.49
N LEU A 100 2.23 22.21 13.53
CA LEU A 100 1.61 21.02 14.10
C LEU A 100 0.68 20.33 13.10
N ASN A 101 -0.14 21.09 12.38
CA ASN A 101 -1.02 20.54 11.34
C ASN A 101 -0.22 19.87 10.22
N ASN A 102 0.88 20.49 9.78
CA ASN A 102 1.76 19.88 8.77
C ASN A 102 2.41 18.59 9.28
N GLN A 103 2.83 18.53 10.54
CA GLN A 103 3.36 17.31 11.15
C GLN A 103 2.30 16.20 11.25
N GLU A 104 1.06 16.56 11.62
CA GLU A 104 -0.05 15.62 11.71
C GLU A 104 -0.39 15.03 10.34
N ASN A 105 -0.48 15.87 9.31
CA ASN A 105 -0.74 15.44 7.93
C ASN A 105 0.38 14.52 7.42
N THR A 106 1.65 14.89 7.64
CA THR A 106 2.80 14.05 7.27
C THR A 106 2.75 12.68 7.96
N SER A 107 2.39 12.64 9.24
CA SER A 107 2.25 11.39 10.00
C SER A 107 1.13 10.50 9.47
N LYS A 108 0.02 11.11 9.05
CA LYS A 108 -1.10 10.40 8.42
C LYS A 108 -0.69 9.79 7.08
N GLU A 109 -0.07 10.56 6.20
CA GLU A 109 0.42 10.09 4.90
C GLU A 109 1.43 8.95 5.06
N LEU A 110 2.35 9.06 6.03
CA LEU A 110 3.32 8.00 6.32
C LEU A 110 2.64 6.68 6.72
N LYS A 111 1.59 6.74 7.54
CA LYS A 111 0.81 5.53 7.91
C LYS A 111 0.10 4.93 6.68
N GLU A 112 -0.48 5.75 5.82
CA GLU A 112 -1.14 5.29 4.59
C GLU A 112 -0.14 4.64 3.63
N LEU A 113 1.06 5.19 3.50
CA LEU A 113 2.14 4.59 2.71
C LEU A 113 2.61 3.25 3.28
N LEU A 114 2.80 3.16 4.60
CA LEU A 114 3.21 1.91 5.25
C LEU A 114 2.18 0.79 5.06
N THR A 115 0.89 1.09 5.19
CA THR A 115 -0.18 0.10 4.93
C THR A 115 -0.16 -0.36 3.48
N THR A 116 -0.04 0.58 2.53
CA THR A 116 0.07 0.29 1.09
C THR A 116 1.26 -0.62 0.77
N ILE A 117 2.45 -0.30 1.29
CA ILE A 117 3.68 -1.09 1.09
C ILE A 117 3.49 -2.50 1.63
N ASN A 118 2.90 -2.65 2.82
CA ASN A 118 2.70 -3.96 3.43
C ASN A 118 1.71 -4.82 2.61
N THR A 119 0.62 -4.22 2.12
CA THR A 119 -0.32 -4.90 1.23
C THR A 119 0.34 -5.33 -0.08
N GLN A 120 1.13 -4.46 -0.72
CA GLN A 120 1.86 -4.80 -1.94
C GLN A 120 2.88 -5.92 -1.72
N LYS A 121 3.65 -5.85 -0.62
CA LYS A 121 4.60 -6.91 -0.22
C LYS A 121 3.92 -8.27 -0.06
N ASN A 122 2.75 -8.31 0.59
CA ASN A 122 2.02 -9.55 0.80
C ASN A 122 1.47 -10.12 -0.51
N LYS A 123 0.93 -9.27 -1.39
CA LYS A 123 0.50 -9.68 -2.74
C LYS A 123 1.67 -10.25 -3.55
N LEU A 124 2.83 -9.60 -3.52
CA LEU A 124 4.02 -10.08 -4.22
C LEU A 124 4.49 -11.43 -3.66
N LYS A 125 4.49 -11.60 -2.34
CA LYS A 125 4.84 -12.88 -1.70
C LYS A 125 3.90 -14.00 -2.14
N GLN A 126 2.60 -13.73 -2.21
CA GLN A 126 1.60 -14.70 -2.66
C GLN A 126 1.79 -15.08 -4.12
N ALA A 127 1.95 -14.08 -5.02
CA ALA A 127 2.21 -14.34 -6.43
C ALA A 127 3.50 -15.14 -6.66
N ASN A 128 4.57 -14.84 -5.93
CA ASN A 128 5.82 -15.61 -6.00
C ASN A 128 5.64 -17.06 -5.55
N LYS A 129 4.81 -17.30 -4.52
CA LYS A 129 4.49 -18.66 -4.08
C LYS A 129 3.72 -19.42 -5.16
N GLU A 130 2.73 -18.79 -5.76
CA GLU A 130 1.94 -19.40 -6.86
C GLU A 130 2.81 -19.73 -8.08
N ILE A 131 3.70 -18.82 -8.48
CA ILE A 131 4.68 -19.07 -9.56
C ILE A 131 5.57 -20.26 -9.21
N HIS A 132 6.06 -20.32 -7.96
CA HIS A 132 6.90 -21.42 -7.51
C HIS A 132 6.15 -22.76 -7.53
N ASP A 133 4.91 -22.79 -7.05
CA ASP A 133 4.08 -23.99 -7.04
C ASP A 133 3.78 -24.48 -8.48
N ILE A 134 3.50 -23.56 -9.42
CA ILE A 134 3.33 -23.86 -10.85
C ILE A 134 4.61 -24.44 -11.45
N ALA A 135 5.77 -23.86 -11.14
CA ALA A 135 7.06 -24.33 -11.63
C ALA A 135 7.44 -25.71 -11.07
N LEU A 136 7.00 -26.05 -9.86
CA LEU A 136 7.24 -27.36 -9.25
C LEU A 136 6.38 -28.47 -9.87
N PHE A 137 5.18 -28.17 -10.37
CA PHE A 137 4.24 -29.19 -10.85
C PHE A 137 4.84 -30.13 -11.92
N PRO A 138 5.52 -29.65 -12.99
CA PRO A 138 6.20 -30.52 -13.94
C PRO A 138 7.32 -31.36 -13.30
N THR A 139 8.03 -30.82 -12.32
CA THR A 139 9.16 -31.50 -11.67
C THR A 139 8.73 -32.65 -10.76
N GLN A 140 7.50 -32.60 -10.23
CA GLN A 140 6.92 -33.66 -9.40
C GLN A 140 6.25 -34.77 -10.22
N ASN A 141 6.07 -34.58 -11.53
CA ASN A 141 5.46 -35.59 -12.37
C ASN A 141 6.40 -36.82 -12.48
N PRO A 142 5.94 -38.04 -12.10
CA PRO A 142 6.74 -39.26 -12.20
C PRO A 142 7.00 -39.68 -13.66
N ASP A 143 6.18 -39.20 -14.58
CA ASP A 143 6.31 -39.46 -16.01
C ASP A 143 7.32 -38.48 -16.65
N PRO A 144 8.12 -38.93 -17.64
CA PRO A 144 9.03 -38.06 -18.38
C PRO A 144 8.32 -36.89 -19.05
N LEU A 145 8.72 -35.66 -18.74
CA LEU A 145 8.29 -34.45 -19.41
C LEU A 145 9.50 -33.76 -20.04
N ILE A 146 9.45 -33.53 -21.34
CA ILE A 146 10.49 -32.85 -22.10
C ILE A 146 9.88 -31.68 -22.86
N ARG A 147 10.63 -30.58 -22.95
CA ARG A 147 10.33 -29.47 -23.85
C ARG A 147 11.53 -29.22 -24.77
N VAL A 148 11.25 -29.09 -26.05
CA VAL A 148 12.23 -28.81 -27.11
C VAL A 148 11.72 -27.66 -27.97
N ASP A 149 12.61 -26.82 -28.48
CA ASP A 149 12.23 -25.82 -29.47
C ASP A 149 12.15 -26.45 -30.88
N PHE A 150 11.65 -25.69 -31.86
CA PHE A 150 11.56 -26.16 -33.25
C PHE A 150 12.92 -26.33 -33.96
N ASN A 151 14.01 -25.85 -33.36
CA ASN A 151 15.38 -26.06 -33.84
C ASN A 151 16.04 -27.29 -33.19
N ALA A 152 15.26 -28.10 -32.47
CA ALA A 152 15.73 -29.26 -31.73
C ALA A 152 16.67 -28.98 -30.55
N ASN A 153 16.63 -27.76 -30.00
CA ASN A 153 17.30 -27.47 -28.74
C ASN A 153 16.43 -27.95 -27.58
N LEU A 154 17.06 -28.65 -26.64
CA LEU A 154 16.42 -29.08 -25.40
C LEU A 154 16.23 -27.86 -24.48
N LEU A 155 14.97 -27.51 -24.19
CA LEU A 155 14.64 -26.37 -23.34
C LEU A 155 14.55 -26.78 -21.87
N THR A 156 13.78 -27.82 -21.56
CA THR A 156 13.62 -28.33 -20.19
C THR A 156 13.35 -29.83 -20.17
N ARG A 157 13.75 -30.47 -19.07
CA ARG A 157 13.40 -31.84 -18.70
C ARG A 157 13.00 -31.85 -17.23
N ASN A 158 12.00 -32.65 -16.89
CA ASN A 158 11.74 -32.93 -15.48
C ASN A 158 12.68 -34.05 -14.97
N PRO A 159 12.76 -34.28 -13.65
CA PRO A 159 13.65 -35.29 -13.07
C PRO A 159 13.40 -36.72 -13.59
N ALA A 160 12.17 -37.06 -13.97
CA ALA A 160 11.86 -38.36 -14.57
C ALA A 160 12.47 -38.47 -15.98
N ALA A 161 12.34 -37.42 -16.79
CA ALA A 161 12.93 -37.36 -18.10
C ALA A 161 14.44 -37.37 -18.04
N GLU A 162 15.10 -36.64 -17.12
CA GLU A 162 16.56 -36.60 -16.98
C GLU A 162 17.22 -37.97 -16.83
N LYS A 163 16.50 -38.97 -16.30
CA LYS A 163 16.99 -40.35 -16.17
C LYS A 163 17.09 -41.10 -17.50
N LEU A 164 16.38 -40.64 -18.54
CA LEU A 164 16.40 -41.27 -19.86
C LEU A 164 17.63 -40.78 -20.63
N THR A 165 18.75 -41.50 -20.58
CA THR A 165 20.02 -41.04 -21.17
C THR A 165 20.22 -41.48 -22.62
N SER A 166 19.58 -42.56 -23.04
CA SER A 166 19.64 -43.08 -24.42
C SER A 166 18.28 -43.61 -24.89
N PHE A 167 18.11 -43.82 -26.18
CA PHE A 167 16.90 -44.37 -26.76
C PHE A 167 17.21 -45.36 -27.86
N VAL A 168 16.55 -46.51 -27.84
CA VAL A 168 16.51 -47.45 -28.95
C VAL A 168 15.21 -47.23 -29.72
N TYR A 169 15.36 -46.90 -31.00
CA TYR A 169 14.25 -46.64 -31.93
C TYR A 169 14.57 -47.26 -33.28
N ASP A 170 13.63 -48.05 -33.81
CA ASP A 170 13.82 -48.87 -35.03
C ASP A 170 15.11 -49.73 -35.01
N GLY A 171 15.50 -50.21 -33.83
CA GLY A 171 16.71 -51.03 -33.63
C GLY A 171 18.02 -50.26 -33.63
N ILE A 172 17.99 -48.92 -33.70
CA ILE A 172 19.17 -48.04 -33.62
C ILE A 172 19.20 -47.40 -32.23
N ASN A 173 20.37 -47.40 -31.60
CA ASN A 173 20.60 -46.72 -30.33
C ASN A 173 21.06 -45.28 -30.56
N TYR A 174 20.43 -44.33 -29.87
CA TYR A 174 20.69 -42.90 -29.95
C TYR A 174 20.99 -42.35 -28.55
N GLU A 175 21.95 -41.43 -28.46
CA GLU A 175 22.06 -40.55 -27.29
C GLU A 175 20.87 -39.59 -27.23
N THR A 176 20.47 -39.15 -26.04
CA THR A 176 19.25 -38.34 -25.84
C THR A 176 19.14 -37.13 -26.77
N GLU A 177 20.20 -36.33 -26.88
CA GLU A 177 20.15 -35.10 -27.69
C GLU A 177 20.00 -35.41 -29.19
N ASP A 178 20.70 -36.42 -29.67
CA ASP A 178 20.63 -36.84 -31.07
C ASP A 178 19.30 -37.51 -31.38
N PHE A 179 18.73 -38.25 -30.42
CA PHE A 179 17.42 -38.84 -30.54
C PHE A 179 16.34 -37.77 -30.74
N PHE A 180 16.29 -36.74 -29.90
CA PHE A 180 15.28 -35.69 -30.04
C PHE A 180 15.49 -34.85 -31.31
N LYS A 181 16.74 -34.60 -31.72
CA LYS A 181 17.04 -33.99 -33.03
C LYS A 181 16.47 -34.83 -34.17
N PHE A 182 16.68 -36.14 -34.15
CA PHE A 182 16.13 -37.05 -35.16
C PHE A 182 14.60 -37.04 -35.14
N ILE A 183 13.98 -37.22 -33.98
CA ILE A 183 12.52 -37.27 -33.84
C ILE A 183 11.86 -35.98 -34.32
N ILE A 184 12.43 -34.82 -34.01
CA ILE A 184 11.88 -33.53 -34.44
C ILE A 184 11.82 -33.40 -35.96
N THR A 185 12.78 -33.98 -36.70
CA THR A 185 12.71 -34.01 -38.18
C THR A 185 11.57 -34.86 -38.73
N LYS A 186 10.97 -35.73 -37.91
CA LYS A 186 9.85 -36.61 -38.27
C LYS A 186 8.50 -36.04 -37.86
N ILE A 187 8.48 -35.01 -37.02
CA ILE A 187 7.25 -34.41 -36.51
C ILE A 187 6.72 -33.40 -37.52
N ASP A 188 5.47 -33.56 -37.90
CA ASP A 188 4.73 -32.49 -38.54
C ASP A 188 4.24 -31.51 -37.47
N PHE A 189 4.82 -30.31 -37.44
CA PHE A 189 4.40 -29.27 -36.50
C PHE A 189 2.99 -28.77 -36.75
N ASP A 190 2.41 -29.05 -37.93
CA ASP A 190 1.04 -28.68 -38.25
C ASP A 190 -0.01 -29.55 -37.57
N GLU A 191 0.36 -30.77 -37.17
CA GLU A 191 -0.48 -31.66 -36.38
C GLU A 191 -0.49 -31.24 -34.89
N GLU A 192 -1.68 -31.28 -34.27
CA GLU A 192 -1.81 -30.96 -32.84
C GLU A 192 -1.18 -32.02 -31.92
N ARG A 193 -1.09 -33.27 -32.39
CA ARG A 193 -0.67 -34.40 -31.58
C ARG A 193 0.02 -35.45 -32.43
N TRP A 194 1.26 -35.77 -32.06
CA TRP A 194 2.04 -36.85 -32.66
C TRP A 194 2.45 -37.87 -31.59
N ILE A 195 2.58 -39.15 -31.95
CA ILE A 195 2.87 -40.22 -30.99
C ILE A 195 3.95 -41.13 -31.56
N PHE A 196 4.90 -41.51 -30.72
CA PHE A 196 5.90 -42.54 -31.03
C PHE A 196 6.22 -43.38 -29.79
N GLU A 197 6.87 -44.51 -30.02
CA GLU A 197 7.37 -45.36 -28.95
C GLU A 197 8.86 -45.54 -29.09
N ALA A 198 9.58 -45.56 -27.97
CA ALA A 198 11.01 -45.83 -27.92
C ALA A 198 11.35 -46.63 -26.67
N GLU A 199 12.42 -47.41 -26.74
CA GLU A 199 12.94 -48.16 -25.61
C GLU A 199 14.09 -47.39 -24.96
N ASN A 200 14.14 -47.40 -23.63
CA ASN A 200 15.27 -46.92 -22.85
C ASN A 200 15.61 -48.01 -21.84
N GLU A 201 16.84 -48.52 -21.92
CA GLU A 201 17.27 -49.72 -21.18
C GLU A 201 16.30 -50.89 -21.40
N ASP A 202 15.66 -51.42 -20.35
CA ASP A 202 14.71 -52.54 -20.42
C ASP A 202 13.24 -52.08 -20.42
N LYS A 203 12.98 -50.79 -20.64
CA LYS A 203 11.66 -50.19 -20.53
C LYS A 203 11.18 -49.63 -21.86
N ASN A 204 9.90 -49.88 -22.14
CA ASN A 204 9.21 -49.34 -23.30
C ASN A 204 8.42 -48.09 -22.90
N TYR A 205 8.66 -46.98 -23.59
CA TYR A 205 7.96 -45.73 -23.37
C TYR A 205 7.11 -45.35 -24.59
N SER A 206 5.92 -44.81 -24.34
CA SER A 206 5.11 -44.10 -25.32
C SER A 206 5.24 -42.60 -25.09
N PHE A 207 5.56 -41.86 -26.14
CA PHE A 207 5.73 -40.42 -26.10
C PHE A 207 4.65 -39.74 -26.92
N VAL A 208 3.95 -38.79 -26.31
CA VAL A 208 2.98 -37.91 -26.98
C VAL A 208 3.61 -36.54 -27.13
N CYS A 209 3.72 -36.07 -28.36
CA CYS A 209 4.20 -34.73 -28.71
C CYS A 209 3.01 -33.81 -28.96
N LYS A 210 3.02 -32.63 -28.32
CA LYS A 210 2.05 -31.55 -28.54
C LYS A 210 2.78 -30.28 -28.97
N SER A 211 2.48 -29.80 -30.17
CA SER A 211 3.04 -28.58 -30.74
C SER A 211 2.35 -27.34 -30.17
N LEU A 212 3.15 -26.35 -29.77
CA LEU A 212 2.68 -25.00 -29.42
C LEU A 212 3.29 -24.02 -30.43
N LYS A 213 2.61 -23.88 -31.57
CA LYS A 213 3.09 -23.09 -32.73
C LYS A 213 3.42 -21.65 -32.38
N ASP A 214 2.52 -20.99 -31.65
CA ASP A 214 2.68 -19.57 -31.31
C ASP A 214 3.91 -19.33 -30.43
N GLU A 215 4.25 -20.28 -29.59
CA GLU A 215 5.39 -20.23 -28.67
C GLU A 215 6.67 -20.89 -29.24
N LYS A 216 6.59 -21.48 -30.44
CA LYS A 216 7.68 -22.13 -31.17
C LYS A 216 8.40 -23.26 -30.40
N TYR A 217 7.66 -24.02 -29.60
CA TYR A 217 8.18 -25.20 -28.91
C TYR A 217 7.20 -26.38 -28.92
N LEU A 218 7.73 -27.55 -28.63
CA LEU A 218 7.03 -28.82 -28.53
C LEU A 218 7.13 -29.35 -27.09
N ASN A 219 6.01 -29.74 -26.51
CA ASN A 219 6.00 -30.53 -25.27
C ASN A 219 5.93 -32.02 -25.62
N ILE A 220 6.78 -32.82 -25.00
CA ILE A 220 6.84 -34.27 -25.17
C ILE A 220 6.54 -34.93 -23.83
N TYR A 221 5.50 -35.74 -23.78
CA TYR A 221 5.00 -36.45 -22.60
C TYR A 221 5.28 -37.94 -22.75
N GLY A 222 6.22 -38.47 -21.97
CA GLY A 222 6.54 -39.89 -21.93
C GLY A 222 5.67 -40.63 -20.92
N ARG A 223 5.35 -41.89 -21.20
CA ARG A 223 4.69 -42.81 -20.27
C ARG A 223 5.31 -44.19 -20.40
N ASP A 224 5.66 -44.80 -19.28
CA ASP A 224 6.11 -46.19 -19.24
C ASP A 224 4.94 -47.13 -19.59
N ILE A 225 5.07 -47.86 -20.68
CA ILE A 225 4.08 -48.82 -21.19
C ILE A 225 4.61 -50.27 -21.14
N THR A 226 5.71 -50.51 -20.42
CA THR A 226 6.39 -51.83 -20.37
C THR A 226 5.46 -52.95 -19.93
N LEU A 227 4.59 -52.68 -18.96
CA LEU A 227 3.60 -53.67 -18.49
C LEU A 227 2.47 -53.88 -19.49
N GLN A 228 2.08 -52.84 -20.24
CA GLN A 228 0.98 -52.91 -21.21
C GLN A 228 1.37 -53.73 -22.43
N LYS A 229 2.64 -53.71 -22.84
CA LYS A 229 3.16 -54.55 -23.95
C LYS A 229 3.33 -56.02 -23.59
N LYS A 230 3.33 -56.38 -22.30
CA LYS A 230 3.50 -57.76 -21.82
C LYS A 230 2.18 -58.49 -21.57
N ALA A 231 1.05 -57.79 -21.67
CA ALA A 231 -0.31 -58.31 -21.53
C ALA A 231 -0.90 -58.66 -22.90
#